data_AF-C0MBJ1-F1
#
_entry.id   AF-C0MBJ1-F1
#
_cell.length_a   1.000
_cell.length_b   1.000
_cell.length_c   1.000
_cell.angle_alpha   90.00
_cell.angle_beta   90.00
_cell.angle_gamma   90.00
#
_symmetry.space_group_name_H-M   'P 1'
#
loop_
_entity.id
_entity.type
_entity.pdbx_description
1 polymer ?
#
loop_
_entity_poly.entity_id
_entity_poly.type
_entity_poly.pdbx_seq_one_letter_code
_entity_poly.pdbx_strand_id
1 'polypeptide(L)' 'MKSYQKRFVEEYRQLTQRLSKLDKMLKKYAQGTLGFEPDCPIRLLQEQRRVMSEYVDILEARAKFEGVDLE' A
#
# COMPACT_ATOMS: atom_id res chain seq x y z
N MET A 1 -8.54 -15.82 -16.68
CA MET A 1 -8.46 -14.42 -16.21
C MET A 1 -8.31 -13.47 -17.39
N LYS A 2 -9.20 -12.47 -17.53
CA LYS A 2 -9.17 -11.45 -18.58
C LYS A 2 -7.92 -10.57 -18.44
N SER A 3 -7.44 -9.95 -19.52
CA SER A 3 -6.22 -9.12 -19.51
C SER A 3 -6.27 -7.99 -18.46
N TYR A 4 -7.42 -7.35 -18.26
CA TYR A 4 -7.57 -6.31 -17.24
C TYR A 4 -7.46 -6.85 -15.81
N GLN A 5 -7.97 -8.06 -15.54
CA GLN A 5 -7.93 -8.68 -14.21
C GLN A 5 -6.47 -8.98 -13.79
N LYS A 6 -5.59 -9.32 -14.75
CA LYS A 6 -4.14 -9.46 -14.49
C LYS A 6 -3.52 -8.16 -14.02
N ARG A 7 -3.84 -7.06 -14.70
CA ARG A 7 -3.34 -5.72 -14.32
C ARG A 7 -3.89 -5.28 -12.97
N PHE A 8 -5.15 -5.62 -12.68
CA PHE A 8 -5.79 -5.32 -11.39
C PHE A 8 -5.12 -6.06 -10.22
N VAL A 9 -4.88 -7.36 -10.37
CA VAL A 9 -4.18 -8.16 -9.33
C VAL A 9 -2.75 -7.65 -9.13
N GLU A 10 -2.05 -7.32 -10.23
CA GLU A 10 -0.70 -6.76 -10.16
C GLU A 10 -0.67 -5.40 -9.45
N GLU A 11 -1.63 -4.51 -9.74
CA GLU A 11 -1.79 -3.24 -9.06
C GLU A 11 -1.98 -3.41 -7.55
N TYR A 12 -2.90 -4.29 -7.15
CA TYR A 12 -3.14 -4.63 -5.74
C TYR A 12 -1.86 -5.15 -5.04
N ARG A 13 -1.14 -6.09 -5.68
CA ARG A 13 0.09 -6.67 -5.13
C ARG A 13 1.20 -5.64 -4.98
N GLN A 14 1.39 -4.78 -5.98
CA GLN A 14 2.41 -3.73 -5.91
C GLN A 14 2.07 -2.69 -4.83
N LEU A 15 0.80 -2.28 -4.73
CA LEU A 15 0.35 -1.32 -3.74
C LEU A 15 0.54 -1.85 -2.31
N THR A 16 0.07 -3.06 -2.03
CA THR A 16 0.21 -3.71 -0.71
C THR A 16 1.67 -3.93 -0.33
N GLN A 17 2.53 -4.31 -1.28
CA GLN A 17 3.97 -4.42 -1.03
C GLN A 17 4.60 -3.06 -0.67
N ARG A 18 4.26 -1.99 -1.40
CA ARG A 18 4.76 -0.64 -1.12
C ARG A 18 4.24 -0.13 0.23
N LEU A 19 2.96 -0.37 0.54
CA LEU A 19 2.34 -0.02 1.82
C LEU A 19 3.06 -0.72 2.97
N SER A 20 3.34 -2.01 2.85
CA SER A 20 4.09 -2.78 3.86
C SER A 20 5.49 -2.22 4.11
N LYS A 21 6.20 -1.81 3.06
CA LYS A 21 7.54 -1.18 3.20
C LYS A 21 7.45 0.18 3.89
N LEU A 22 6.49 1.02 3.50
CA LEU A 22 6.27 2.33 4.12
C LEU A 22 5.86 2.20 5.59
N ASP A 23 4.96 1.27 5.91
CA ASP A 23 4.55 0.99 7.29
C ASP A 23 5.73 0.56 8.18
N LYS A 24 6.61 -0.32 7.67
CA LYS A 24 7.85 -0.71 8.36
C LYS A 24 8.79 0.47 8.58
N MET A 25 8.94 1.34 7.59
CA MET A 25 9.77 2.54 7.69
C MET A 25 9.21 3.49 8.76
N LEU A 26 7.90 3.76 8.74
CA LEU A 26 7.22 4.61 9.73
C LEU A 26 7.30 4.03 11.16
N LYS A 27 7.21 2.71 11.32
CA LYS A 27 7.43 2.04 12.62
C LYS A 27 8.83 2.25 13.14
N LYS A 28 9.86 2.10 12.30
CA LYS A 28 11.25 2.39 12.68
C LYS A 28 11.45 3.85 13.07
N TYR A 29 10.84 4.77 12.32
CA TYR A 29 10.87 6.20 12.66
C TYR A 29 10.25 6.46 14.04
N ALA A 30 9.05 5.93 14.29
CA ALA A 30 8.37 6.08 15.57
C ALA A 30 9.13 5.47 16.76
N GLN A 31 9.95 4.45 16.51
CA GLN A 31 10.80 3.81 17.52
C GLN A 31 12.17 4.49 17.69
N GLY A 32 12.50 5.51 16.88
CA GLY A 32 13.83 6.11 16.87
C GLY A 32 14.93 5.18 16.33
N THR A 33 14.57 4.12 15.61
CA THR A 33 15.50 3.11 15.07
C THR A 33 15.69 3.22 13.55
N LEU A 34 15.13 4.25 12.93
CA LEU A 34 15.33 4.51 11.52
C LEU A 34 16.77 5.00 11.30
N GLY A 35 17.56 4.26 10.52
CA GLY A 35 18.97 4.57 10.27
C GLY A 35 19.23 5.74 9.32
N PHE A 36 18.20 6.53 8.98
CA PHE A 36 18.31 7.71 8.12
C PHE A 36 17.24 8.73 8.49
N GLU A 37 17.47 9.99 8.12
CA GLU A 37 16.47 11.06 8.21
C GLU A 37 15.64 11.11 6.92
N PRO A 38 14.31 11.11 6.98
CA PRO A 38 13.48 11.27 5.79
C PRO A 38 13.69 12.65 5.15
N ASP A 39 13.91 12.70 3.84
CA ASP A 39 14.05 13.97 3.10
C ASP A 39 12.75 14.81 3.07
N CYS A 40 11.61 14.18 3.37
CA CYS A 40 10.30 14.81 3.40
C CYS A 40 9.68 14.75 4.80
N PRO A 41 8.74 15.67 5.13
CA PRO A 41 8.09 15.66 6.43
C PRO A 41 7.41 14.32 6.73
N ILE A 42 7.64 13.79 7.94
CA ILE A 42 7.06 12.49 8.33
C ILE A 42 5.53 12.44 8.19
N ARG A 43 4.85 13.57 8.40
CA ARG A 43 3.40 13.69 8.22
C ARG A 43 2.97 13.39 6.79
N LEU A 44 3.76 13.78 5.79
CA LEU A 44 3.45 13.49 4.39
C LEU A 44 3.52 11.98 4.10
N LEU A 45 4.51 11.30 4.68
CA LEU A 45 4.64 9.83 4.59
C LEU A 45 3.51 9.11 5.32
N GLN A 46 3.03 9.65 6.45
CA GLN A 46 1.87 9.11 7.18
C GLN A 46 0.58 9.25 6.38
N GLU A 47 0.34 10.41 5.75
CA GLU A 47 -0.82 10.61 4.86
C GLU A 47 -0.73 9.71 3.63
N GLN A 48 0.47 9.57 3.03
CA GLN A 48 0.70 8.63 1.93
C GLN A 48 0.31 7.20 2.33
N ARG A 49 0.77 6.72 3.49
CA ARG A 49 0.41 5.40 4.03
C ARG A 49 -1.09 5.25 4.21
N ARG A 50 -1.76 6.28 4.76
CA ARG A 50 -3.21 6.29 4.95
C ARG A 50 -3.96 6.13 3.62
N VAL A 51 -3.66 6.99 2.64
CA VAL A 51 -4.32 6.96 1.32
C VAL A 51 -4.07 5.63 0.61
N MET A 52 -2.85 5.08 0.71
CA MET A 52 -2.54 3.76 0.16
C MET A 52 -3.37 2.65 0.82
N SER A 53 -3.58 2.69 2.15
CA SER A 53 -4.43 1.73 2.86
C SER A 53 -5.88 1.84 2.41
N GLU A 54 -6.43 3.06 2.34
CA GLU A 54 -7.79 3.29 1.85
C GLU A 54 -7.95 2.80 0.41
N TYR A 55 -6.91 2.94 -0.43
CA TYR A 55 -6.94 2.43 -1.79
C TYR A 55 -6.87 0.89 -1.87
N VAL A 56 -6.12 0.23 -0.97
CA VAL A 56 -6.16 -1.23 -0.82
C VAL A 56 -7.58 -1.69 -0.49
N ASP A 57 -8.26 -1.06 0.46
CA ASP A 57 -9.64 -1.40 0.85
C ASP A 57 -10.60 -1.28 -0.35
N ILE A 58 -10.43 -0.25 -1.18
CA ILE A 58 -11.19 -0.07 -2.42
C ILE A 58 -10.93 -1.22 -3.40
N LEU A 59 -9.67 -1.62 -3.60
CA LEU A 59 -9.32 -2.72 -4.49
C LEU A 59 -9.88 -4.06 -4.01
N GLU A 60 -9.85 -4.34 -2.70
CA GLU A 60 -10.46 -5.54 -2.12
C GLU A 60 -11.99 -5.55 -2.31
N ALA A 61 -12.66 -4.42 -2.08
CA ALA A 61 -14.09 -4.29 -2.32
C ALA A 61 -14.43 -4.50 -3.81
N ARG A 62 -13.68 -3.85 -4.71
CA ARG A 62 -13.85 -4.02 -6.16
C ARG A 62 -13.63 -5.45 -6.62
N ALA A 63 -12.62 -6.14 -6.07
CA ALA A 63 -12.37 -7.55 -6.38
C ALA A 63 -13.59 -8.43 -6.11
N LYS A 64 -14.28 -8.19 -4.98
CA LYS A 64 -15.52 -8.90 -4.60
C LYS A 64 -16.65 -8.65 -5.59
N PHE A 65 -16.86 -7.39 -6.02
CA PHE A 65 -17.90 -7.05 -7.00
C PHE A 65 -17.59 -7.54 -8.41
N GLU A 66 -16.32 -7.49 -8.82
CA GLU A 66 -15.86 -7.86 -10.17
C GLU A 66 -15.55 -9.36 -10.30
N GLY A 67 -15.64 -10.14 -9.21
CA GLY A 67 -15.32 -11.57 -9.18
C GLY A 67 -13.86 -11.86 -9.52
N VAL A 68 -12.95 -11.02 -9.04
CA VAL A 68 -11.50 -11.14 -9.24
C VAL A 68 -10.87 -11.77 -8.02
N ASP A 69 -10.11 -12.84 -8.23
CA ASP A 69 -9.29 -13.44 -7.19
C ASP A 69 -7.98 -12.66 -7.02
N LEU A 70 -7.64 -12.29 -5.79
CA LEU A 70 -6.43 -11.54 -5.44
C LEU A 70 -5.28 -12.45 -4.96
N GLU A 71 -5.56 -13.72 -4.65
CA GLU A 71 -4.59 -14.72 -4.18
C GLU A 71 -3.76 -15.35 -5.32
#